data_AF-A0A846E2F5-F1
#
_entry.id   AF-A0A846E2F5-F1
#
_cell.length_a   1.000
_cell.length_b   1.000
_cell.length_c   1.000
_cell.angle_alpha   90.00
_cell.angle_beta   90.00
_cell.angle_gamma   90.00
#
_symmetry.space_group_name_H-M   'P 1'
#
loop_
_entity.id
_entity.type
_entity.pdbx_description
1 polymer ?
#
loop_
_entity_poly.entity_id
_entity_poly.type
_entity_poly.pdbx_seq_one_letter_code
_entity_poly.pdbx_strand_id
1 'polypeptide(L)'
;EEDITELATAERKGLRWAGFSLLVYLAFIAILTLPPQGILRDPETQALIPSPFINGIVFLIAIAFFIPGVVYGKVAGTIQNDRDVAKGLSHSMSSLGYYIALAFVAAQFIAYFSWSNLGVILAINGAELIQASGFTGPPLLILFILLTGVINLFVGSASAKWAIMAPVFVPMLMLVGLSPELTQAAYRIGDSTMNIVTPLMPYFPIVVAFGQRYDRNLGIGKLISLMLPYSLAFLIAWSILFVAWFILNIPLGPGAPIRI
;
A
#
# COMPACT_ATOMS: atom_id res chain seq x y z
N GLU A 1 -9.50 33.39 3.80
CA GLU A 1 -9.93 32.19 4.52
C GLU A 1 -10.54 31.24 3.51
N GLU A 2 -10.10 29.98 3.48
CA GLU A 2 -10.81 28.93 2.72
C GLU A 2 -12.09 28.66 3.51
N ASP A 3 -13.22 29.06 2.94
CA ASP A 3 -14.55 28.83 3.50
C ASP A 3 -14.69 27.31 3.68
N ILE A 4 -14.84 26.84 4.91
CA ILE A 4 -15.12 25.43 5.18
C ILE A 4 -16.53 25.21 4.64
N THR A 5 -16.64 24.78 3.38
CA THR A 5 -17.94 24.65 2.71
C THR A 5 -18.80 23.68 3.50
N GLU A 6 -19.83 24.21 4.16
CA GLU A 6 -20.82 23.39 4.84
C GLU A 6 -21.45 22.44 3.82
N LEU A 7 -21.60 21.18 4.22
CA LEU A 7 -22.20 20.16 3.36
C LEU A 7 -23.60 20.59 2.95
N ALA A 8 -23.86 20.59 1.65
CA ALA A 8 -25.20 20.84 1.15
C ALA A 8 -26.18 19.76 1.68
N THR A 9 -27.45 20.10 1.81
CA THR A 9 -28.49 19.17 2.30
C THR A 9 -28.51 17.86 1.51
N ALA A 10 -28.27 17.92 0.20
CA ALA A 10 -28.19 16.76 -0.68
C ALA A 10 -26.97 15.87 -0.36
N GLU A 11 -25.81 16.46 -0.08
CA GLU A 11 -24.58 15.74 0.29
C GLU A 11 -24.72 15.09 1.65
N ARG A 12 -25.28 15.80 2.64
CA ARG A 12 -25.58 15.23 3.97
C ARG A 12 -26.56 14.06 3.88
N LYS A 13 -27.59 14.16 3.04
CA LYS A 13 -28.50 13.05 2.76
C LYS A 13 -27.77 11.90 2.05
N GLY A 14 -26.93 12.21 1.09
CA GLY A 14 -26.08 11.25 0.37
C GLY A 14 -25.20 10.44 1.30
N LEU A 15 -24.51 11.09 2.24
CA LEU A 15 -23.66 10.41 3.23
C LEU A 15 -24.43 9.41 4.09
N ARG A 16 -25.64 9.75 4.52
CA ARG A 16 -26.50 8.85 5.31
C ARG A 16 -26.87 7.60 4.51
N TRP A 17 -27.26 7.75 3.25
CA TRP A 17 -27.60 6.64 2.38
C TRP A 17 -26.38 5.80 1.97
N ALA A 18 -25.23 6.44 1.76
CA ALA A 18 -23.96 5.75 1.54
C ALA A 18 -23.59 4.89 2.74
N GLY A 19 -23.67 5.43 3.96
CA GLY A 19 -23.44 4.69 5.20
C GLY A 19 -24.40 3.52 5.36
N PHE A 20 -25.70 3.72 5.09
CA PHE A 20 -26.67 2.62 5.12
C PHE A 20 -26.33 1.53 4.09
N SER A 21 -25.97 1.91 2.86
CA SER A 21 -25.58 0.94 1.82
C SER A 21 -24.32 0.16 2.17
N LEU A 22 -23.35 0.80 2.85
CA LEU A 22 -22.17 0.12 3.36
C LEU A 22 -22.55 -0.88 4.45
N LEU A 23 -23.43 -0.52 5.38
CA LEU A 23 -23.91 -1.44 6.41
C LEU A 23 -24.64 -2.65 5.82
N VAL A 24 -25.50 -2.44 4.82
CA VAL A 24 -26.19 -3.52 4.11
C VAL A 24 -25.17 -4.42 3.39
N TYR A 25 -24.18 -3.84 2.72
CA TYR A 25 -23.10 -4.59 2.08
C TYR A 25 -22.29 -5.42 3.10
N LEU A 26 -21.88 -4.82 4.21
CA LEU A 26 -21.13 -5.51 5.27
C LEU A 26 -21.95 -6.64 5.90
N ALA A 27 -23.24 -6.41 6.16
CA ALA A 27 -24.15 -7.44 6.65
C ALA A 27 -24.28 -8.60 5.64
N PHE A 28 -24.39 -8.29 4.35
CA PHE A 28 -24.43 -9.30 3.29
C PHE A 28 -23.16 -10.15 3.27
N ILE A 29 -21.98 -9.52 3.25
CA ILE A 29 -20.70 -10.25 3.31
C ILE A 29 -20.56 -11.04 4.62
N ALA A 30 -21.01 -10.49 5.74
CA ALA A 30 -21.01 -11.19 7.03
C ALA A 30 -21.89 -12.44 7.01
N ILE A 31 -23.07 -12.40 6.39
CA ILE A 31 -23.95 -13.58 6.22
C ILE A 31 -23.28 -14.64 5.33
N LEU A 32 -22.52 -14.24 4.32
CA LEU A 32 -21.83 -15.16 3.43
C LEU A 32 -20.54 -15.76 4.02
N THR A 33 -19.99 -15.16 5.07
CA THR A 33 -18.67 -15.53 5.62
C THR A 33 -18.72 -16.05 7.07
N LEU A 34 -19.53 -15.47 7.95
CA LEU A 34 -19.52 -15.80 9.38
C LEU A 34 -20.15 -17.15 9.74
N PRO A 35 -21.29 -17.57 9.14
CA PRO A 35 -21.87 -18.87 9.44
C PRO A 35 -20.89 -20.01 9.13
N PRO A 36 -20.95 -21.15 9.85
CA PRO A 36 -20.13 -22.32 9.54
C PRO A 36 -20.27 -22.80 8.09
N GLN A 37 -21.45 -22.63 7.49
CA GLN A 37 -21.80 -22.96 6.11
C GLN A 37 -21.68 -21.79 5.12
N GLY A 38 -20.93 -20.74 5.49
CA GLY A 38 -20.76 -19.55 4.65
C GLY A 38 -20.09 -19.89 3.32
N ILE A 39 -20.69 -19.48 2.20
CA ILE A 39 -20.20 -19.78 0.84
C ILE A 39 -18.81 -19.18 0.56
N LEU A 40 -18.39 -18.16 1.31
CA LEU A 40 -17.08 -17.53 1.16
C LEU A 40 -15.98 -18.16 2.04
N ARG A 41 -16.31 -19.18 2.83
CA ARG A 41 -15.34 -19.98 3.57
C ARG A 41 -14.71 -21.04 2.66
N ASP A 42 -13.66 -21.67 3.14
CA ASP A 42 -13.05 -22.78 2.43
C ASP A 42 -14.07 -23.91 2.17
N PRO A 43 -14.23 -24.40 0.92
CA PRO A 43 -15.28 -25.36 0.60
C PRO A 43 -15.10 -26.71 1.32
N GLU A 44 -13.85 -27.11 1.57
CA GLU A 44 -13.51 -28.42 2.13
C GLU A 44 -13.42 -28.38 3.65
N THR A 45 -12.69 -27.41 4.18
CA THR A 45 -12.37 -27.29 5.61
C THR A 45 -13.31 -26.36 6.37
N GLN A 46 -14.12 -25.56 5.67
CA GLN A 46 -14.93 -24.47 6.25
C GLN A 46 -14.09 -23.46 7.05
N ALA A 47 -12.77 -23.44 6.85
CA ALA A 47 -11.88 -22.48 7.48
C ALA A 47 -12.10 -21.07 6.90
N LEU A 48 -11.77 -20.06 7.71
CA LEU A 48 -11.72 -18.67 7.26
C LEU A 48 -10.38 -18.33 6.60
N ILE A 49 -9.31 -19.05 6.95
CA ILE A 49 -7.96 -18.81 6.44
C ILE A 49 -7.33 -20.19 6.19
N PRO A 50 -6.92 -20.50 4.94
CA PRO A 50 -7.26 -19.79 3.69
C PRO A 50 -8.76 -19.90 3.36
N SER A 51 -9.31 -18.99 2.55
CA SER A 51 -10.70 -19.07 2.05
C SER A 51 -10.92 -18.15 0.83
N PRO A 52 -11.99 -18.35 0.03
CA PRO A 52 -12.42 -17.40 -0.99
C PRO A 52 -12.58 -15.96 -0.46
N PHE A 53 -13.02 -15.78 0.79
CA PHE A 53 -13.13 -14.47 1.43
C PHE A 53 -11.77 -13.76 1.55
N ILE A 54 -10.74 -14.45 2.07
CA ILE A 54 -9.41 -13.85 2.26
C ILE A 54 -8.72 -13.62 0.91
N ASN A 55 -8.81 -14.59 0.00
CA ASN A 55 -8.19 -14.48 -1.34
C ASN A 55 -8.84 -13.38 -2.19
N GLY A 56 -10.15 -13.17 -2.04
CA GLY A 56 -10.93 -12.15 -2.75
C GLY A 56 -11.03 -10.80 -2.03
N ILE A 57 -10.37 -10.62 -0.87
CA ILE A 57 -10.64 -9.48 0.02
C ILE A 57 -10.41 -8.12 -0.65
N VAL A 58 -9.42 -8.01 -1.54
CA VAL A 58 -9.12 -6.77 -2.29
C VAL A 58 -10.28 -6.39 -3.20
N PHE A 59 -10.87 -7.37 -3.90
CA PHE A 59 -12.03 -7.14 -4.75
C PHE A 59 -13.27 -6.79 -3.92
N LEU A 60 -13.48 -7.48 -2.78
CA LEU A 60 -14.56 -7.17 -1.87
C LEU A 60 -14.45 -5.73 -1.33
N ILE A 61 -13.26 -5.29 -0.91
CA ILE A 61 -13.02 -3.90 -0.50
C ILE A 61 -13.33 -2.92 -1.65
N ALA A 62 -12.93 -3.23 -2.89
CA ALA A 62 -13.26 -2.38 -4.03
C ALA A 62 -14.79 -2.23 -4.21
N ILE A 63 -15.56 -3.31 -4.05
CA ILE A 63 -17.03 -3.26 -4.07
C ILE A 63 -17.58 -2.48 -2.86
N ALA A 64 -16.96 -2.63 -1.69
CA ALA A 64 -17.31 -1.91 -0.47
C ALA A 64 -17.14 -0.39 -0.60
N PHE A 65 -16.21 0.09 -1.44
CA PHE A 65 -16.09 1.51 -1.79
C PHE A 65 -17.01 1.90 -2.95
N PHE A 66 -17.17 1.02 -3.95
CA PHE A 66 -17.97 1.28 -5.14
C PHE A 66 -19.45 1.48 -4.80
N ILE A 67 -20.06 0.56 -4.05
CA ILE A 67 -21.51 0.61 -3.75
C ILE A 67 -21.89 1.92 -3.03
N PRO A 68 -21.26 2.29 -1.89
CA PRO A 68 -21.56 3.55 -1.23
C PRO A 68 -21.22 4.77 -2.07
N GLY A 69 -20.17 4.72 -2.89
CA GLY A 69 -19.82 5.80 -3.82
C GLY A 69 -20.92 6.07 -4.85
N VAL A 70 -21.50 5.02 -5.43
CA VAL A 70 -22.61 5.14 -6.38
C VAL A 70 -23.89 5.61 -5.68
N VAL A 71 -24.22 5.04 -4.51
CA VAL A 71 -25.40 5.45 -3.72
C VAL A 71 -25.29 6.91 -3.29
N TYR A 72 -24.13 7.33 -2.80
CA TYR A 72 -23.84 8.73 -2.50
C TYR A 72 -24.10 9.61 -3.70
N GLY A 73 -23.47 9.30 -4.84
CA GLY A 73 -23.56 10.15 -6.03
C GLY A 73 -24.98 10.23 -6.60
N LYS A 74 -25.76 9.15 -6.53
CA LYS A 74 -27.17 9.14 -6.91
C LYS A 74 -28.02 10.05 -6.02
N VAL A 75 -27.83 9.97 -4.70
CA VAL A 75 -28.64 10.75 -3.74
C VAL A 75 -28.21 12.22 -3.69
N ALA A 76 -26.92 12.50 -3.83
CA ALA A 76 -26.36 13.84 -3.91
C ALA A 76 -26.60 14.51 -5.29
N GLY A 77 -27.04 13.75 -6.29
CA GLY A 77 -27.32 14.24 -7.64
C GLY A 77 -26.09 14.41 -8.54
N THR A 78 -24.92 13.94 -8.12
CA THR A 78 -23.68 13.97 -8.94
C THR A 78 -23.62 12.83 -9.96
N ILE A 79 -24.41 11.77 -9.77
CA ILE A 79 -24.60 10.66 -10.71
C ILE A 79 -26.09 10.63 -11.07
N GLN A 80 -26.44 10.81 -12.34
CA GLN A 80 -27.83 10.84 -12.79
C GLN A 80 -28.24 9.49 -13.40
N ASN A 81 -27.34 8.88 -14.18
CA ASN A 81 -27.62 7.64 -14.91
C ASN A 81 -26.44 6.65 -14.80
N ASP A 82 -26.56 5.51 -15.46
CA ASP A 82 -25.55 4.46 -15.58
C ASP A 82 -24.32 4.90 -16.38
N ARG A 83 -24.50 5.78 -17.38
CA ARG A 83 -23.38 6.34 -18.17
C ARG A 83 -22.43 7.17 -17.32
N ASP A 84 -22.95 7.89 -16.32
CA ASP A 84 -22.12 8.66 -15.39
C ASP A 84 -21.24 7.73 -14.54
N VAL A 85 -21.77 6.57 -14.12
CA VAL A 85 -21.00 5.54 -13.40
C VAL A 85 -19.91 4.97 -14.32
N ALA A 86 -20.27 4.60 -15.55
CA ALA A 86 -19.32 4.08 -16.54
C ALA A 86 -18.22 5.09 -16.87
N LYS A 87 -18.56 6.38 -16.96
CA LYS A 87 -17.61 7.48 -17.17
C LYS A 87 -16.66 7.63 -15.98
N GLY A 88 -17.17 7.52 -14.74
CA GLY A 88 -16.34 7.51 -13.54
C GLY A 88 -15.32 6.37 -13.54
N LEU A 89 -15.79 5.15 -13.80
CA LEU A 89 -14.93 3.97 -13.91
C LEU A 89 -13.88 4.13 -15.02
N SER A 90 -14.29 4.62 -16.19
CA SER A 90 -13.38 4.86 -17.33
C SER A 90 -12.31 5.91 -16.99
N HIS A 91 -12.70 6.98 -16.28
CA HIS A 91 -11.76 7.99 -15.83
C HIS A 91 -10.74 7.42 -14.83
N SER A 92 -11.18 6.62 -13.86
CA SER A 92 -10.28 5.90 -12.95
C SER A 92 -9.35 4.93 -13.67
N MET A 93 -9.80 4.25 -14.72
CA MET A 93 -8.92 3.38 -15.52
C MET A 93 -7.91 4.18 -16.35
N SER A 94 -8.29 5.37 -16.83
CA SER A 94 -7.37 6.22 -17.61
C SER A 94 -6.15 6.68 -16.80
N SER A 95 -6.32 6.94 -15.49
CA SER A 95 -5.21 7.33 -14.62
C SER A 95 -4.23 6.18 -14.34
N LEU A 96 -4.64 4.93 -14.58
CA LEU A 96 -3.78 3.75 -14.45
C LEU A 96 -2.91 3.48 -15.70
N GLY A 97 -3.03 4.27 -16.77
CA GLY A 97 -2.28 4.02 -18.02
C GLY A 97 -0.75 3.92 -17.82
N TYR A 98 -0.17 4.83 -17.02
CA TYR A 98 1.25 4.75 -16.65
C TYR A 98 1.58 3.48 -15.86
N TYR A 99 0.72 3.11 -14.91
CA TYR A 99 0.90 1.91 -14.09
C TYR A 99 0.86 0.64 -14.94
N ILE A 100 -0.06 0.54 -15.91
CA ILE A 100 -0.15 -0.61 -16.82
C ILE A 100 1.12 -0.74 -17.67
N ALA A 101 1.62 0.38 -18.22
CA ALA A 101 2.87 0.37 -18.99
C ALA A 101 4.08 -0.06 -18.14
N LEU A 102 4.18 0.45 -16.91
CA LEU A 102 5.22 0.05 -15.97
C LEU A 102 5.10 -1.43 -15.59
N ALA A 103 3.91 -1.90 -15.25
CA ALA A 103 3.64 -3.28 -14.87
C ALA A 103 3.97 -4.24 -16.03
N PHE A 104 3.69 -3.85 -17.27
CA PHE A 104 4.09 -4.61 -18.45
C PHE A 104 5.61 -4.82 -18.50
N VAL A 105 6.41 -3.75 -18.41
CA VAL A 105 7.88 -3.83 -18.45
C VAL A 105 8.41 -4.60 -17.24
N ALA A 106 7.89 -4.34 -16.05
CA ALA A 106 8.27 -5.05 -14.82
C ALA A 106 7.98 -6.55 -14.92
N ALA A 107 6.83 -6.94 -15.46
CA ALA A 107 6.49 -8.35 -15.68
C ALA A 107 7.48 -9.03 -16.65
N GLN A 108 7.89 -8.36 -17.73
CA GLN A 108 8.92 -8.88 -18.63
C GLN A 108 10.28 -9.02 -17.93
N PHE A 109 10.68 -8.01 -17.15
CA PHE A 109 11.92 -8.07 -16.36
C PHE A 109 11.90 -9.26 -15.40
N ILE A 110 10.85 -9.43 -14.61
CA ILE A 110 10.71 -10.54 -13.65
C ILE A 110 10.75 -11.89 -14.37
N ALA A 111 10.04 -12.01 -15.49
CA ALA A 111 10.02 -13.23 -16.30
C ALA A 111 11.41 -13.59 -16.83
N TYR A 112 12.13 -12.65 -17.44
CA TYR A 112 13.49 -12.90 -17.96
C TYR A 112 14.53 -13.06 -16.86
N PHE A 113 14.38 -12.36 -15.74
CA PHE A 113 15.26 -12.48 -14.58
C PHE A 113 15.14 -13.84 -13.89
N SER A 114 13.92 -14.39 -13.85
CA SER A 114 13.66 -15.76 -13.41
C SER A 114 14.15 -16.79 -14.43
N TRP A 115 13.80 -16.64 -15.71
CA TRP A 115 14.19 -17.57 -16.78
C TRP A 115 15.71 -17.71 -16.95
N SER A 116 16.45 -16.61 -16.81
CA SER A 116 17.92 -16.60 -16.90
C SER A 116 18.63 -17.15 -15.66
N ASN A 117 17.89 -17.51 -14.60
CA ASN A 117 18.42 -17.87 -13.27
C ASN A 117 19.24 -16.78 -12.58
N LEU A 118 19.33 -15.56 -13.14
CA LEU A 118 20.04 -14.45 -12.51
C LEU A 118 19.44 -14.09 -11.15
N GLY A 119 18.12 -14.20 -10.99
CA GLY A 119 17.46 -13.98 -9.70
C GLY A 119 17.86 -14.99 -8.64
N VAL A 120 17.97 -16.27 -9.01
CA VAL A 120 18.41 -17.32 -8.09
C VAL A 120 19.87 -17.12 -7.68
N ILE A 121 20.75 -16.85 -8.65
CA ILE A 121 22.18 -16.60 -8.40
C ILE A 121 22.35 -15.39 -7.48
N LEU A 122 21.67 -14.28 -7.76
CA LEU A 122 21.78 -13.07 -6.95
C LEU A 122 21.22 -13.27 -5.54
N ALA A 123 20.11 -14.01 -5.40
CA ALA A 123 19.53 -14.33 -4.11
C ALA A 123 20.47 -15.17 -3.25
N ILE A 124 21.07 -16.22 -3.81
CA ILE A 124 22.01 -17.11 -3.10
C ILE A 124 23.25 -16.32 -2.68
N ASN A 125 23.93 -15.66 -3.62
CA ASN A 125 25.14 -14.90 -3.32
C ASN A 125 24.89 -13.76 -2.31
N GLY A 126 23.74 -13.08 -2.44
CA GLY A 126 23.35 -12.04 -1.49
C GLY A 126 23.04 -12.58 -0.10
N ALA A 127 22.37 -13.73 -0.01
CA ALA A 127 22.10 -14.40 1.25
C ALA A 127 23.41 -14.86 1.93
N GLU A 128 24.37 -15.41 1.17
CA GLU A 128 25.69 -15.76 1.66
C GLU A 128 26.44 -14.54 2.22
N LEU A 129 26.41 -13.40 1.51
CA LEU A 129 27.01 -12.16 2.00
C LEU A 129 26.36 -11.66 3.30
N ILE A 130 25.04 -11.72 3.39
CA ILE A 130 24.29 -11.34 4.61
C ILE A 130 24.67 -12.28 5.76
N GLN A 131 24.67 -13.60 5.53
CA GLN A 131 25.03 -14.59 6.55
C GLN A 131 26.49 -14.42 7.00
N ALA A 132 27.42 -14.20 6.07
CA ALA A 132 28.84 -13.96 6.36
C ALA A 132 29.07 -12.66 7.15
N SER A 133 28.24 -11.64 6.95
CA SER A 133 28.31 -10.38 7.70
C SER A 133 27.85 -10.52 9.16
N GLY A 134 27.15 -11.60 9.52
CA GLY A 134 26.57 -11.81 10.84
C GLY A 134 25.31 -10.99 11.14
N PHE A 135 24.84 -10.17 10.19
CA PHE A 135 23.59 -9.42 10.32
C PHE A 135 22.39 -10.35 10.16
N THR A 136 21.67 -10.60 11.26
CA THR A 136 20.44 -11.39 11.26
C THR A 136 19.34 -10.67 12.03
N GLY A 137 18.07 -10.95 11.74
CA GLY A 137 16.94 -10.42 12.50
C GLY A 137 16.78 -8.88 12.41
N PRO A 138 16.53 -8.18 13.53
CA PRO A 138 16.17 -6.75 13.51
C PRO A 138 17.19 -5.80 12.84
N PRO A 139 18.52 -5.93 13.05
CA PRO A 139 19.50 -5.10 12.36
C PRO A 139 19.41 -5.15 10.82
N LEU A 140 19.21 -6.36 10.26
CA LEU A 140 19.06 -6.55 8.80
C LEU A 140 17.79 -5.86 8.28
N LEU A 141 16.70 -5.98 9.03
CA LEU A 141 15.42 -5.35 8.71
C LEU A 141 15.49 -3.83 8.75
N ILE A 142 16.16 -3.25 9.76
CA ILE A 142 16.38 -1.81 9.84
C ILE A 142 17.22 -1.34 8.66
N LEU A 143 18.29 -2.07 8.31
CA LEU A 143 19.11 -1.73 7.14
C LEU A 143 18.29 -1.74 5.85
N PHE A 144 17.37 -2.69 5.70
CA PHE A 144 16.47 -2.75 4.55
C PHE A 144 15.45 -1.60 4.52
N ILE A 145 14.92 -1.18 5.67
CA ILE A 145 14.07 0.03 5.78
C ILE A 145 14.86 1.27 5.34
N LEU A 146 16.10 1.43 5.84
CA LEU A 146 16.96 2.57 5.50
C LEU A 146 17.33 2.57 4.01
N LEU A 147 17.70 1.42 3.46
CA LEU A 147 17.96 1.26 2.03
C LEU A 147 16.76 1.68 1.19
N THR A 148 15.57 1.20 1.55
CA THR A 148 14.32 1.57 0.87
C THR A 148 14.08 3.08 0.96
N GLY A 149 14.30 3.67 2.13
CA GLY A 149 14.18 5.12 2.33
C GLY A 149 15.15 5.93 1.46
N VAL A 150 16.40 5.50 1.34
CA VAL A 150 17.39 6.14 0.46
C VAL A 150 16.96 6.06 -1.00
N ILE A 151 16.52 4.89 -1.47
CA ILE A 151 16.00 4.73 -2.83
C ILE A 151 14.77 5.62 -3.06
N ASN A 152 13.91 5.78 -2.03
CA ASN A 152 12.73 6.63 -2.10
C ASN A 152 13.04 8.10 -2.37
N LEU A 153 14.21 8.60 -1.97
CA LEU A 153 14.62 9.96 -2.29
C LEU A 153 14.74 10.19 -3.80
N PHE A 154 15.06 9.15 -4.57
CA PHE A 154 15.25 9.20 -6.02
C PHE A 154 14.02 8.73 -6.82
N VAL A 155 13.31 7.72 -6.30
CA VAL A 155 12.17 7.10 -6.99
C VAL A 155 10.94 7.19 -6.09
N GLY A 156 10.12 8.24 -6.26
CA GLY A 156 8.95 8.46 -5.40
C GLY A 156 7.78 7.49 -5.60
N SER A 157 7.77 6.71 -6.69
CA SER A 157 6.71 5.72 -6.93
C SER A 157 6.93 4.45 -6.12
N ALA A 158 5.97 4.08 -5.27
CA ALA A 158 6.01 2.83 -4.50
C ALA A 158 6.06 1.63 -5.46
N SER A 159 5.10 1.54 -6.38
CA SER A 159 5.03 0.43 -7.34
C SER A 159 6.30 0.27 -8.19
N ALA A 160 6.93 1.37 -8.62
CA ALA A 160 8.15 1.30 -9.42
C ALA A 160 9.35 0.78 -8.62
N LYS A 161 9.54 1.26 -7.39
CA LYS A 161 10.59 0.77 -6.50
C LYS A 161 10.39 -0.71 -6.19
N TRP A 162 9.18 -1.09 -5.79
CA TRP A 162 8.89 -2.47 -5.41
C TRP A 162 9.04 -3.44 -6.59
N ALA A 163 8.69 -3.04 -7.80
CA ALA A 163 8.87 -3.85 -9.01
C ALA A 163 10.33 -4.25 -9.26
N ILE A 164 11.30 -3.43 -8.84
CA ILE A 164 12.74 -3.69 -8.98
C ILE A 164 13.29 -4.40 -7.73
N MET A 165 12.86 -3.96 -6.54
CA MET A 165 13.39 -4.48 -5.28
C MET A 165 12.87 -5.87 -4.95
N ALA A 166 11.58 -6.14 -5.17
CA ALA A 166 10.95 -7.40 -4.75
C ALA A 166 11.61 -8.64 -5.37
N PRO A 167 11.89 -8.70 -6.69
CA PRO A 167 12.50 -9.87 -7.32
C PRO A 167 13.93 -10.17 -6.83
N VAL A 168 14.60 -9.18 -6.25
CA VAL A 168 15.98 -9.29 -5.75
C VAL A 168 15.98 -9.60 -4.26
N PHE A 169 15.31 -8.77 -3.45
CA PHE A 169 15.40 -8.82 -2.00
C PHE A 169 14.48 -9.84 -1.36
N VAL A 170 13.29 -10.11 -1.93
CA VAL A 170 12.37 -11.08 -1.32
C VAL A 170 12.98 -12.49 -1.32
N PRO A 171 13.47 -13.05 -2.45
CA PRO A 171 14.09 -14.37 -2.43
C PRO A 171 15.36 -14.42 -1.55
N MET A 172 16.18 -13.36 -1.59
CA MET A 172 17.38 -13.24 -0.78
C MET A 172 17.08 -13.28 0.72
N LEU A 173 16.06 -12.54 1.17
CA LEU A 173 15.67 -12.47 2.58
C LEU A 173 14.95 -13.75 3.04
N MET A 174 14.24 -14.44 2.13
CA MET A 174 13.70 -15.77 2.39
C MET A 174 14.80 -16.80 2.69
N LEU A 175 15.92 -16.76 1.97
CA LEU A 175 17.06 -17.66 2.20
C LEU A 175 17.75 -17.44 3.55
N VAL A 176 17.54 -16.29 4.20
CA VAL A 176 18.02 -16.03 5.57
C VAL A 176 16.91 -16.18 6.63
N GLY A 177 15.77 -16.79 6.26
CA GLY A 177 14.69 -17.18 7.18
C GLY A 177 13.62 -16.10 7.44
N LEU A 178 13.57 -15.04 6.62
CA LEU A 178 12.56 -13.97 6.75
C LEU A 178 11.43 -14.14 5.74
N SER A 179 10.18 -13.93 6.16
CA SER A 179 9.05 -14.07 5.26
C SER A 179 8.95 -12.94 4.22
N PRO A 180 8.37 -13.21 3.03
CA PRO A 180 8.02 -12.18 2.04
C PRO A 180 7.17 -11.06 2.62
N GLU A 181 6.22 -11.40 3.49
CA GLU A 181 5.30 -10.46 4.14
C GLU A 181 6.06 -9.49 5.05
N LEU A 182 7.06 -9.99 5.78
CA LEU A 182 7.94 -9.17 6.60
C LEU A 182 8.81 -8.23 5.76
N THR A 183 9.35 -8.75 4.66
CA THR A 183 10.14 -7.94 3.71
C THR A 183 9.28 -6.83 3.12
N GLN A 184 8.05 -7.15 2.70
CA GLN A 184 7.11 -6.16 2.17
C GLN A 184 6.71 -5.12 3.23
N ALA A 185 6.49 -5.54 4.48
CA ALA A 185 6.19 -4.62 5.57
C ALA A 185 7.35 -3.63 5.81
N ALA A 186 8.59 -4.12 5.87
CA ALA A 186 9.78 -3.28 6.00
C ALA A 186 9.92 -2.30 4.84
N TYR A 187 9.69 -2.77 3.61
CA TYR A 187 9.67 -1.92 2.42
C TYR A 187 8.64 -0.79 2.54
N ARG A 188 7.40 -1.08 2.97
CA ARG A 188 6.35 -0.07 3.12
C ARG A 188 6.70 1.02 4.13
N ILE A 189 7.46 0.69 5.17
CA ILE A 189 7.95 1.67 6.15
C ILE A 189 8.99 2.59 5.51
N GLY A 190 9.97 2.03 4.78
CA GLY A 190 10.99 2.83 4.12
C GLY A 190 10.45 3.72 3.00
N ASP A 191 9.50 3.20 2.20
CA ASP A 191 8.86 3.91 1.10
C ASP A 191 8.08 5.14 1.59
N SER A 192 7.32 4.98 2.67
CA SER A 192 6.41 6.02 3.16
C SER A 192 7.11 7.14 3.95
N THR A 193 8.09 6.79 4.78
CA THR A 193 8.73 7.72 5.73
C THR A 193 9.51 8.83 5.04
N MET A 194 10.04 8.58 3.84
CA MET A 194 10.86 9.55 3.09
C MET A 194 10.08 10.37 2.05
N ASN A 195 8.78 10.11 1.84
CA ASN A 195 7.99 10.79 0.80
C ASN A 195 7.87 12.30 1.02
N ILE A 196 7.86 12.75 2.28
CA ILE A 196 7.67 14.17 2.64
C ILE A 196 8.94 15.01 2.54
N VAL A 197 10.11 14.38 2.33
CA VAL A 197 11.42 15.06 2.22
C VAL A 197 12.02 14.96 0.81
N THR A 198 11.39 14.25 -0.12
CA THR A 198 11.86 14.18 -1.51
C THR A 198 11.17 15.21 -2.39
N PRO A 199 11.93 16.09 -3.07
CA PRO A 199 11.36 17.03 -4.04
C PRO A 199 10.90 16.34 -5.33
N LEU A 200 11.23 15.06 -5.51
CA LEU A 200 10.86 14.27 -6.69
C LEU A 200 9.47 13.64 -6.55
N MET A 201 8.80 13.80 -5.40
CA MET A 201 7.42 13.35 -5.24
C MET A 201 6.50 14.19 -6.16
N PRO A 202 5.63 13.58 -6.98
CA PRO A 202 4.78 14.30 -7.93
C PRO A 202 3.89 15.39 -7.29
N TYR A 203 3.52 15.22 -6.03
CA TYR A 203 2.68 16.15 -5.29
C TYR A 203 3.47 17.28 -4.60
N PHE A 204 4.80 17.21 -4.56
CA PHE A 204 5.63 18.18 -3.85
C PHE A 204 5.41 19.64 -4.32
N PRO A 205 5.36 19.95 -5.64
CA PRO A 205 5.10 21.32 -6.10
C PRO A 205 3.73 21.85 -5.64
N ILE A 206 2.72 20.99 -5.57
CA ILE A 206 1.38 21.35 -5.10
C ILE A 206 1.42 21.72 -3.62
N VAL A 207 2.13 20.94 -2.79
CA VAL A 207 2.31 21.24 -1.36
C VAL A 207 3.04 22.57 -1.15
N VAL A 208 4.09 22.84 -1.92
CA VAL A 208 4.79 24.14 -1.87
C VAL A 208 3.83 25.28 -2.23
N ALA A 209 3.05 25.14 -3.30
CA ALA A 209 2.09 26.16 -3.72
C ALA A 209 1.02 26.43 -2.66
N PHE A 210 0.53 25.40 -1.95
CA PHE A 210 -0.38 25.57 -0.83
C PHE A 210 0.27 26.27 0.36
N GLY A 211 1.48 25.86 0.74
CA GLY A 211 2.20 26.50 1.84
C GLY A 211 2.57 27.96 1.54
N GLN A 212 2.85 28.30 0.28
CA GLN A 212 3.09 29.67 -0.17
C GLN A 212 1.91 30.62 0.01
N ARG A 213 0.69 30.10 0.19
CA ARG A 213 -0.48 30.92 0.55
C ARG A 213 -0.36 31.50 1.96
N TYR A 214 0.35 30.82 2.86
CA TYR A 214 0.54 31.23 4.26
C TYR A 214 1.92 31.83 4.50
N ASP A 215 2.96 31.33 3.81
CA ASP A 215 4.32 31.82 3.88
C ASP A 215 4.91 31.97 2.48
N ARG A 216 4.93 33.20 1.96
CA ARG A 216 5.46 33.50 0.62
C ARG A 216 6.92 33.12 0.41
N ASN A 217 7.70 32.95 1.50
CA ASN A 217 9.10 32.54 1.46
C ASN A 217 9.27 31.01 1.54
N LEU A 218 8.18 30.24 1.56
CA LEU A 218 8.24 28.78 1.53
C LEU A 218 8.69 28.29 0.15
N GLY A 219 9.97 27.98 0.04
CA GLY A 219 10.57 27.28 -1.10
C GLY A 219 10.78 25.79 -0.82
N ILE A 220 11.31 25.09 -1.82
CA ILE A 220 11.62 23.64 -1.76
C ILE A 220 12.47 23.31 -0.53
N GLY A 221 13.61 23.99 -0.36
CA GLY A 221 14.51 23.74 0.75
C GLY A 221 13.88 24.03 2.12
N LYS A 222 13.09 25.11 2.22
CA LYS A 222 12.41 25.47 3.48
C LYS A 222 11.38 24.41 3.87
N LEU A 223 10.62 23.89 2.90
CA LEU A 223 9.66 22.81 3.13
C LEU A 223 10.37 21.50 3.51
N ILE A 224 11.44 21.11 2.83
CA ILE A 224 12.22 19.90 3.18
C ILE A 224 12.78 20.02 4.60
N SER A 225 13.40 21.15 4.94
CA SER A 225 13.92 21.37 6.29
C SER A 225 12.83 21.34 7.36
N LEU A 226 11.63 21.82 7.04
CA LEU A 226 10.47 21.76 7.93
C LEU A 226 9.95 20.32 8.11
N MET A 227 9.96 19.51 7.04
CA MET A 227 9.43 18.13 7.04
C MET A 227 10.45 17.09 7.53
N LEU A 228 11.75 17.40 7.50
CA LEU A 228 12.81 16.47 7.90
C LEU A 228 12.66 15.93 9.34
N PRO A 229 12.35 16.75 10.36
CA PRO A 229 12.11 16.23 11.71
C PRO A 229 10.94 15.24 11.77
N TYR A 230 9.88 15.48 10.99
CA TYR A 230 8.72 14.57 10.92
C TYR A 230 9.10 13.26 10.25
N SER A 231 9.84 13.32 9.14
CA SER A 231 10.30 12.13 8.41
C SER A 231 11.16 11.24 9.30
N LEU A 232 12.12 11.83 10.04
CA LEU A 232 12.97 11.11 10.99
C LEU A 232 12.18 10.56 12.17
N ALA A 233 11.24 11.32 12.73
CA ALA A 233 10.39 10.85 13.82
C ALA A 233 9.54 9.65 13.39
N PHE A 234 8.91 9.70 12.21
CA PHE A 234 8.17 8.57 11.65
C PHE A 234 9.08 7.37 11.35
N LEU A 235 10.25 7.59 10.75
CA LEU A 235 11.20 6.52 10.47
C LEU A 235 11.59 5.77 11.75
N ILE A 236 11.94 6.51 12.80
CA ILE A 236 12.34 5.93 14.09
C ILE A 236 11.16 5.23 14.75
N ALA A 237 10.03 5.91 14.93
CA ALA A 237 8.86 5.36 15.62
C ALA A 237 8.33 4.10 14.92
N TRP A 238 8.26 4.12 13.59
CA TRP A 238 7.74 3.01 12.82
C TRP A 238 8.71 1.83 12.77
N SER A 239 10.02 2.10 12.72
CA SER A 239 11.05 1.05 12.86
C SER A 239 11.02 0.41 14.24
N ILE A 240 10.83 1.19 15.32
CA ILE A 240 10.68 0.65 16.68
C ILE A 240 9.44 -0.24 16.76
N LEU A 241 8.29 0.22 16.25
CA LEU A 241 7.06 -0.56 16.22
C LEU A 241 7.28 -1.88 15.45
N PHE A 242 7.94 -1.82 14.31
CA PHE A 242 8.21 -2.98 13.47
C PHE A 242 9.13 -4.00 14.16
N VAL A 243 10.20 -3.52 14.80
CA VAL A 243 11.12 -4.38 15.58
C VAL A 243 10.40 -5.00 16.79
N ALA A 244 9.56 -4.23 17.49
CA ALA A 244 8.74 -4.78 18.57
C ALA A 244 7.82 -5.89 18.05
N TRP A 245 7.17 -5.69 16.90
CA TRP A 245 6.34 -6.69 16.24
C TRP A 245 7.12 -7.96 15.90
N PHE A 246 8.33 -7.81 15.38
CA PHE A 246 9.24 -8.91 15.05
C PHE A 246 9.64 -9.72 16.29
N ILE A 247 10.01 -9.04 17.39
CA ILE A 247 10.44 -9.69 18.64
C ILE A 247 9.27 -10.44 19.28
N LEU A 248 8.07 -9.86 19.25
CA LEU A 248 6.85 -10.48 19.79
C LEU A 248 6.33 -11.62 18.90
N ASN A 249 6.91 -11.83 17.72
CA ASN A 249 6.52 -12.86 16.76
C ASN A 249 5.02 -12.85 16.42
N ILE A 250 4.42 -11.66 16.35
CA ILE A 250 3.00 -11.47 16.03
C ILE A 250 2.82 -11.58 14.51
N PRO A 251 1.96 -12.48 13.99
CA PRO A 251 1.68 -12.57 12.56
C PRO A 251 1.34 -11.19 11.96
N LEU A 252 1.90 -10.88 10.80
CA LEU A 252 1.67 -9.59 10.12
C LEU A 252 0.26 -9.51 9.53
N GLY A 253 -0.39 -10.66 9.39
CA GLY A 253 -1.75 -10.79 8.91
C GLY A 253 -2.24 -12.23 8.96
N PRO A 254 -3.47 -12.47 8.49
CA PRO A 254 -4.06 -13.81 8.36
C PRO A 254 -3.14 -14.75 7.56
N GLY A 255 -2.61 -15.79 8.20
CA GLY A 255 -1.72 -16.76 7.54
C GLY A 255 -0.34 -16.23 7.15
N ALA A 256 0.09 -15.08 7.71
CA ALA A 256 1.36 -14.42 7.38
C ALA A 256 2.35 -14.44 8.57
N PRO A 257 3.11 -15.54 8.77
CA PRO A 257 4.13 -15.61 9.81
C PRO A 257 5.30 -14.66 9.51
N ILE A 258 6.04 -14.28 10.55
CA ILE A 258 7.23 -13.41 10.44
C ILE A 258 8.44 -14.18 9.92
N ARG A 259 8.54 -15.49 10.25
CA ARG A 259 9.69 -16.35 9.93
C ARG A 259 9.23 -17.56 9.13
N ILE A 260 10.13 -18.07 8.29
CA ILE A 260 9.97 -19.30 7.50
C ILE A 260 10.84 -20.39 8.12
#